data_AF-A0A820ZY85-F1
#
_entry.id   AF-A0A820ZY85-F1
#
_cell.length_a   1.000
_cell.length_b   1.000
_cell.length_c   1.000
_cell.angle_alpha   90.00
_cell.angle_beta   90.00
_cell.angle_gamma   90.00
#
_symmetry.space_group_name_H-M   'P 1'
#
loop_
_entity.id
_entity.type
_entity.pdbx_description
1 polymer ?
#
loop_
_entity_poly.entity_id
_entity_poly.type
_entity_poly.pdbx_seq_one_letter_code
_entity_poly.pdbx_strand_id
1 'polypeptide(L)'
;MTSSISDFYEGKNIIVFGSITFPGKVLIEKLLRSCPNIDNIYCPIPILTKKSNPNTNHHFSPIDIFAEIYTTKLFDRVRRNNAKFQEKIIPFDINLLYSSLDDGNNVEQDNEQKQTEILSYKNIQNTVDICFYMANNSIDFEEQNLKEMIQTNVIDLKRILTFLKTCTKLKSIVYLSSIYANIGK
;
A
#
# COMPACT_ATOMS: atom_id res chain seq x y z
N MET A 1 -33.32 6.93 -0.64
CA MET A 1 -32.45 7.26 0.50
C MET A 1 -31.06 7.52 -0.04
N THR A 2 -30.43 8.64 0.30
CA THR A 2 -29.05 8.95 -0.10
C THR A 2 -28.11 8.18 0.83
N SER A 3 -27.41 7.17 0.33
CA SER A 3 -26.35 6.49 1.10
C SER A 3 -25.21 7.45 1.38
N SER A 4 -24.76 7.53 2.63
CA SER A 4 -23.62 8.36 2.99
C SER A 4 -22.31 7.77 2.43
N ILE A 5 -21.25 8.58 2.35
CA ILE A 5 -19.92 8.08 1.99
C ILE A 5 -19.45 7.02 3.01
N SER A 6 -19.77 7.19 4.29
CA SER A 6 -19.41 6.22 5.33
C SER A 6 -20.08 4.87 5.08
N ASP A 7 -21.35 4.87 4.66
CA ASP A 7 -22.12 3.64 4.40
C ASP A 7 -21.51 2.83 3.25
N PHE A 8 -20.96 3.52 2.23
CA PHE A 8 -20.27 2.86 1.12
C PHE A 8 -19.01 2.11 1.58
N TYR A 9 -18.25 2.70 2.51
CA TYR A 9 -17.00 2.14 3.03
C TYR A 9 -17.20 1.15 4.19
N GLU A 10 -18.42 1.00 4.69
CA GLU A 10 -18.72 0.07 5.78
C GLU A 10 -18.40 -1.38 5.41
N GLY A 11 -17.64 -2.03 6.29
CA GLY A 11 -17.17 -3.41 6.13
C GLY A 11 -16.27 -3.64 4.90
N LYS A 12 -15.77 -2.58 4.27
CA LYS A 12 -14.88 -2.70 3.10
C LYS A 12 -13.45 -2.91 3.53
N ASN A 13 -12.73 -3.69 2.73
CA ASN A 13 -11.29 -3.82 2.80
C ASN A 13 -10.64 -2.98 1.70
N ILE A 14 -9.70 -2.11 2.07
CA ILE A 14 -9.08 -1.14 1.17
C ILE A 14 -7.60 -1.46 1.03
N ILE A 15 -7.05 -1.46 -0.18
CA ILE A 15 -5.61 -1.53 -0.42
C ILE A 15 -5.09 -0.17 -0.91
N VAL A 16 -4.02 0.33 -0.29
CA VAL A 16 -3.42 1.65 -0.58
C VAL A 16 -1.96 1.48 -0.98
N PHE A 17 -1.70 1.52 -2.29
CA PHE A 17 -0.33 1.64 -2.82
C PHE A 17 0.15 3.08 -2.68
N GLY A 18 1.37 3.28 -2.16
CA GLY A 18 1.88 4.61 -1.83
C GLY A 18 1.43 5.13 -0.46
N SER A 19 1.08 4.23 0.46
CA SER A 19 0.61 4.55 1.81
C SER A 19 1.60 5.33 2.70
N ILE A 20 2.90 5.26 2.40
CA ILE A 20 3.96 6.03 3.10
C ILE A 20 4.15 7.45 2.56
N THR A 21 3.57 7.76 1.40
CA THR A 21 3.63 9.09 0.80
C THR A 21 2.75 10.06 1.59
N PHE A 22 2.97 11.37 1.45
CA PHE A 22 2.12 12.34 2.13
C PHE A 22 0.63 12.21 1.73
N PRO A 23 0.26 12.16 0.44
CA PRO A 23 -1.14 11.94 0.03
C PRO A 23 -1.71 10.62 0.55
N GLY A 24 -0.92 9.54 0.53
CA GLY A 24 -1.34 8.23 1.05
C GLY A 24 -1.64 8.26 2.55
N LYS A 25 -0.76 8.89 3.35
CA LYS A 25 -0.98 9.05 4.80
C LYS A 25 -2.22 9.87 5.10
N VAL A 26 -2.44 10.97 4.35
CA VAL A 26 -3.64 11.81 4.49
C VAL A 26 -4.91 11.04 4.12
N LEU A 27 -4.88 10.23 3.07
CA LEU A 27 -6.00 9.37 2.70
C LEU A 27 -6.35 8.39 3.83
N ILE A 28 -5.34 7.71 4.39
CA ILE A 28 -5.53 6.75 5.49
C ILE A 28 -6.11 7.44 6.73
N GLU A 29 -5.57 8.60 7.14
CA GLU A 29 -6.13 9.42 8.22
C GLU A 29 -7.61 9.73 7.98
N LYS A 30 -7.91 10.20 6.76
CA LYS A 30 -9.26 10.64 6.40
C LYS A 30 -10.26 9.50 6.40
N LEU A 31 -9.87 8.34 5.88
CA LEU A 31 -10.67 7.10 5.88
C LEU A 31 -10.98 6.68 7.32
N LEU A 32 -9.96 6.58 8.18
CA LEU A 32 -10.15 6.17 9.57
C LEU A 32 -11.00 7.16 10.37
N ARG A 33 -10.86 8.46 10.09
CA ARG A 33 -11.63 9.50 10.78
C ARG A 33 -13.08 9.61 10.32
N SER A 34 -13.35 9.38 9.03
CA SER A 34 -14.66 9.67 8.43
C SER A 34 -15.49 8.42 8.16
N CYS A 35 -14.84 7.26 8.06
CA CYS A 35 -15.45 5.97 7.78
C CYS A 35 -14.98 4.95 8.84
N PRO A 36 -15.37 5.12 10.12
CA PRO A 36 -14.84 4.33 11.21
C PRO A 36 -15.16 2.83 11.09
N ASN A 37 -16.17 2.45 10.31
CA ASN A 37 -16.61 1.06 10.10
C ASN A 37 -15.93 0.36 8.91
N ILE A 38 -14.84 0.92 8.36
CA ILE A 38 -13.95 0.16 7.46
C ILE A 38 -13.40 -1.06 8.22
N ASP A 39 -13.23 -2.16 7.51
CA ASP A 39 -12.68 -3.40 8.07
C ASP A 39 -11.16 -3.26 8.19
N ASN A 40 -10.43 -3.44 7.08
CA ASN A 40 -8.97 -3.31 7.03
C ASN A 40 -8.49 -2.35 5.94
N ILE A 41 -7.33 -1.73 6.19
CA ILE A 41 -6.55 -0.94 5.25
C ILE A 41 -5.20 -1.64 5.05
N TYR A 42 -5.06 -2.32 3.92
CA TYR A 42 -3.85 -3.00 3.48
C TYR A 42 -2.85 -1.98 2.89
N CYS A 43 -1.62 -2.00 3.40
CA CYS A 43 -0.58 -1.04 3.07
C CYS A 43 0.67 -1.76 2.54
N PRO A 44 0.67 -2.20 1.26
CA PRO A 44 1.84 -2.78 0.61
C PRO A 44 2.95 -1.73 0.44
N ILE A 45 4.10 -1.96 1.06
CA ILE A 45 5.29 -1.11 0.90
C ILE A 45 6.55 -1.97 0.80
N PRO A 46 7.60 -1.52 0.11
CA PRO A 46 8.87 -2.23 0.10
C PRO A 46 9.56 -2.13 1.46
N ILE A 47 10.39 -3.12 1.79
CA ILE A 47 11.36 -3.01 2.87
C ILE A 47 12.32 -1.84 2.55
N LEU A 48 12.41 -0.88 3.46
CA LEU A 48 13.26 0.30 3.27
C LEU A 48 14.58 0.09 4.02
N THR A 49 15.67 0.49 3.39
CA THR A 49 16.98 0.53 4.03
C THR A 49 17.32 1.98 4.35
N LYS A 50 17.41 2.33 5.63
CA LYS A 50 17.91 3.65 6.03
C LYS A 50 19.40 3.55 6.27
N LYS A 51 20.19 4.29 5.49
CA LYS A 51 21.60 4.51 5.78
C LYS A 51 21.70 5.55 6.90
N SER A 52 21.60 5.12 8.15
CA SER A 52 21.86 6.02 9.30
C SER A 52 23.36 6.22 9.54
N ASN A 53 24.20 5.27 9.13
CA ASN A 53 25.66 5.34 9.22
C ASN A 53 26.26 4.55 8.03
N PRO A 54 27.33 5.02 7.36
CA PRO A 54 27.98 4.29 6.26
C PRO A 54 28.37 2.84 6.57
N ASN A 55 28.52 2.47 7.85
CA ASN A 55 28.92 1.13 8.28
C ASN A 55 27.76 0.23 8.77
N THR A 56 26.51 0.71 8.80
CA THR A 56 25.36 -0.10 9.24
C THR A 56 24.12 0.17 8.38
N ASN A 57 23.65 -0.85 7.68
CA ASN A 57 22.36 -0.83 7.01
C ASN A 57 21.30 -1.36 7.99
N HIS A 58 20.39 -0.50 8.43
CA HIS A 58 19.19 -0.94 9.13
C HIS A 58 18.06 -1.09 8.12
N HIS A 59 17.56 -2.32 7.99
CA HIS A 59 16.35 -2.63 7.25
C HIS A 59 15.15 -2.38 8.16
N PHE A 60 14.21 -1.58 7.67
CA PHE A 60 12.96 -1.30 8.37
C PHE A 60 11.87 -2.14 7.73
N SER A 61 11.25 -3.01 8.53
CA SER A 61 10.08 -3.74 8.08
C SER A 61 8.92 -2.77 7.87
N PRO A 62 7.90 -3.17 7.08
CA PRO A 62 6.69 -2.38 6.93
C PRO A 62 6.04 -2.01 8.27
N ILE A 63 6.12 -2.89 9.26
CA ILE A 63 5.58 -2.68 10.61
C ILE A 63 6.35 -1.56 11.33
N ASP A 64 7.69 -1.57 11.28
CA ASP A 64 8.53 -0.55 11.90
C ASP A 64 8.27 0.83 11.30
N ILE A 65 8.17 0.90 9.97
CA ILE A 65 7.86 2.14 9.25
C ILE A 65 6.52 2.71 9.70
N PHE A 66 5.50 1.87 9.80
CA PHE A 66 4.17 2.30 10.22
C PHE A 66 4.11 2.68 11.70
N ALA A 67 4.88 2.01 12.57
CA ALA A 67 5.00 2.38 13.98
C ALA A 67 5.46 3.85 14.12
N GLU A 68 6.44 4.29 13.32
CA GLU A 68 6.85 5.69 13.28
C GLU A 68 5.73 6.60 12.74
N ILE A 69 5.08 6.22 11.65
CA ILE A 69 4.00 7.00 11.03
C ILE A 69 2.84 7.26 12.01
N TYR A 70 2.48 6.27 12.81
CA TYR A 70 1.42 6.39 13.81
C TYR A 70 1.71 7.49 14.82
N THR A 71 2.97 7.72 15.18
CA THR A 71 3.35 8.76 16.17
C THR A 71 3.26 10.18 15.64
N THR A 72 3.14 10.36 14.32
CA THR A 72 3.10 11.70 13.71
C THR A 72 1.83 12.46 14.10
N LYS A 73 1.93 13.80 14.14
CA LYS A 73 0.80 14.70 14.44
C LYS A 73 -0.40 14.53 13.51
N LEU A 74 -0.17 14.02 12.30
CA LEU A 74 -1.22 13.73 11.32
C LEU A 74 -2.29 12.79 11.91
N PHE A 75 -1.89 11.83 12.75
CA PHE A 75 -2.80 10.84 13.33
C PHE A 75 -3.35 11.22 14.70
N ASP A 76 -3.06 12.42 15.24
CA ASP A 76 -3.52 12.82 16.58
C ASP A 76 -5.04 12.87 16.70
N ARG A 77 -5.74 13.24 15.63
CA ARG A 77 -7.20 13.27 15.63
C ARG A 77 -7.80 11.87 15.58
N VAL A 78 -7.26 11.00 14.73
CA VAL A 78 -7.68 9.60 14.64
C VAL A 78 -7.45 8.89 15.98
N ARG A 79 -6.27 9.07 16.58
CA ARG A 79 -5.90 8.51 17.89
C ARG A 79 -6.82 8.96 19.03
N ARG A 80 -7.24 10.24 19.04
CA ARG A 80 -8.23 10.73 20.03
C ARG A 80 -9.60 10.09 19.86
N ASN A 81 -10.01 9.80 18.63
CA ASN A 81 -11.31 9.20 18.34
C ASN A 81 -11.31 7.68 18.55
N ASN A 82 -10.20 7.02 18.24
CA ASN A 82 -10.00 5.58 18.42
C ASN A 82 -8.54 5.31 18.76
N ALA A 83 -8.27 4.96 20.03
CA ALA A 83 -6.92 4.66 20.50
C ALA A 83 -6.30 3.40 19.86
N LYS A 84 -7.13 2.54 19.26
CA LYS A 84 -6.76 1.26 18.63
C LYS A 84 -6.84 1.30 17.10
N PHE A 85 -6.82 2.49 16.49
CA PHE A 85 -6.97 2.63 15.04
C PHE A 85 -5.94 1.83 14.23
N GLN A 86 -4.77 1.57 14.81
CA GLN A 86 -3.67 0.82 14.20
C GLN A 86 -4.05 -0.63 13.91
N GLU A 87 -4.99 -1.21 14.67
CA GLU A 87 -5.48 -2.59 14.45
C GLU A 87 -6.14 -2.74 13.06
N LYS A 88 -6.60 -1.63 12.46
CA LYS A 88 -7.21 -1.61 11.12
C LYS A 88 -6.19 -1.42 9.99
N ILE A 89 -4.93 -1.16 10.30
CA ILE A 89 -3.90 -0.87 9.30
C ILE A 89 -2.95 -2.06 9.24
N ILE A 90 -2.88 -2.70 8.07
CA ILE A 90 -2.10 -3.92 7.85
C ILE A 90 -0.96 -3.60 6.87
N PRO A 91 0.20 -3.14 7.35
CA PRO A 91 1.39 -2.97 6.52
C PRO A 91 2.07 -4.31 6.25
N PHE A 92 2.52 -4.53 5.02
CA PHE A 92 3.21 -5.75 4.62
C PHE A 92 4.14 -5.49 3.42
N ASP A 93 5.08 -6.41 3.17
CA ASP A 93 6.02 -6.28 2.06
C ASP A 93 5.27 -6.46 0.74
N ILE A 94 5.38 -5.47 -0.15
CA ILE A 94 4.77 -5.51 -1.48
C ILE A 94 5.23 -6.72 -2.32
N ASN A 95 6.42 -7.28 -2.05
CA ASN A 95 6.90 -8.48 -2.74
C ASN A 95 5.97 -9.68 -2.56
N LEU A 96 5.19 -9.72 -1.47
CA LEU A 96 4.13 -10.72 -1.26
C LEU A 96 3.14 -10.78 -2.43
N LEU A 97 2.87 -9.66 -3.10
CA LEU A 97 1.91 -9.59 -4.21
C LEU A 97 2.51 -10.04 -5.54
N TYR A 98 3.82 -10.20 -5.60
CA TYR A 98 4.54 -10.59 -6.82
C TYR A 98 4.93 -12.07 -6.82
N SER A 99 5.05 -12.70 -5.65
CA SER A 99 5.53 -14.08 -5.49
C SER A 99 4.59 -15.16 -6.05
N SER A 100 3.32 -14.85 -6.30
CA SER A 100 2.37 -15.82 -6.89
C SER A 100 2.34 -15.83 -8.42
N LEU A 101 3.09 -14.93 -9.05
CA LEU A 101 3.25 -14.89 -10.51
C LEU A 101 4.59 -15.55 -10.84
N ASP A 102 4.54 -16.88 -10.98
CA ASP A 102 5.39 -17.58 -11.95
C ASP A 102 6.87 -17.81 -11.58
N ASP A 103 7.17 -18.34 -10.39
CA ASP A 103 8.48 -18.95 -10.17
C ASP A 103 8.36 -20.38 -9.63
N GLY A 104 8.49 -21.34 -10.54
CA GLY A 104 8.83 -22.75 -10.25
C GLY A 104 10.22 -22.94 -9.60
N ASN A 105 10.77 -21.87 -9.03
CA ASN A 105 12.00 -21.90 -8.26
C ASN A 105 11.64 -22.20 -6.80
N ASN A 106 11.73 -23.48 -6.47
CA ASN A 106 11.75 -23.99 -5.10
C ASN A 106 12.97 -23.41 -4.36
N VAL A 107 12.85 -22.18 -3.87
CA VAL A 107 13.68 -21.75 -2.75
C VAL A 107 13.10 -22.45 -1.53
N GLU A 108 13.96 -23.21 -0.84
CA GLU A 108 13.71 -23.83 0.46
C GLU A 108 13.49 -22.75 1.52
N GLN A 109 12.37 -22.04 1.44
CA GLN A 109 11.84 -21.29 2.58
C GLN A 109 11.17 -22.30 3.52
N ASP A 110 11.32 -22.10 4.83
CA ASP A 110 10.64 -22.89 5.86
C ASP A 110 9.16 -23.04 5.49
N ASN A 111 8.70 -24.30 5.42
CA ASN A 111 7.36 -24.64 4.91
C ASN A 111 6.24 -23.82 5.58
N GLU A 112 6.41 -23.44 6.85
CA GLU A 112 5.45 -22.63 7.61
C GLU A 112 5.41 -21.16 7.17
N GLN A 113 6.56 -20.53 6.87
CA GLN A 113 6.61 -19.13 6.44
C GLN A 113 5.98 -18.98 5.06
N LYS A 114 6.33 -19.87 4.12
CA LYS A 114 5.74 -19.90 2.79
C LYS A 114 4.23 -20.14 2.85
N GLN A 115 3.77 -21.02 3.73
CA GLN A 115 2.34 -21.26 3.95
C GLN A 115 1.63 -20.01 4.48
N THR A 116 2.25 -19.28 5.41
CA THR A 116 1.72 -18.03 5.98
C THR A 116 1.60 -16.93 4.93
N GLU A 117 2.61 -16.79 4.06
CA GLU A 117 2.59 -15.85 2.94
C GLU A 117 1.48 -16.19 1.94
N ILE A 118 1.32 -17.47 1.58
CA ILE A 118 0.24 -17.92 0.69
C ILE A 118 -1.14 -17.61 1.28
N LEU A 119 -1.33 -17.86 2.58
CA LEU A 119 -2.59 -17.55 3.28
C LEU A 119 -2.85 -16.04 3.29
N SER A 120 -1.82 -15.23 3.57
CA SER A 120 -1.91 -13.77 3.57
C SER A 120 -2.26 -13.24 2.18
N TYR A 121 -1.59 -13.71 1.14
CA TYR A 121 -1.88 -13.39 -0.25
C TYR A 121 -3.33 -13.70 -0.61
N LYS A 122 -3.78 -14.94 -0.33
CA LYS A 122 -5.16 -15.37 -0.61
C LYS A 122 -6.18 -14.56 0.19
N ASN A 123 -5.87 -14.20 1.43
CA ASN A 123 -6.75 -13.37 2.24
C ASN A 123 -6.93 -11.98 1.62
N ILE A 124 -5.84 -11.31 1.24
CA ILE A 124 -5.89 -10.00 0.57
C ILE A 124 -6.67 -10.11 -0.74
N GLN A 125 -6.31 -11.10 -1.58
CA GLN A 125 -6.96 -11.37 -2.86
C GLN A 125 -8.49 -11.53 -2.74
N ASN A 126 -8.97 -12.22 -1.69
CA ASN A 126 -10.39 -12.55 -1.51
C ASN A 126 -11.17 -11.51 -0.69
N THR A 127 -10.50 -10.50 -0.12
CA THR A 127 -11.14 -9.51 0.75
C THR A 127 -11.17 -8.11 0.16
N VAL A 128 -10.14 -7.69 -0.58
CA VAL A 128 -10.02 -6.31 -1.10
C VAL A 128 -11.23 -5.91 -1.94
N ASP A 129 -11.88 -4.82 -1.54
CA ASP A 129 -13.01 -4.19 -2.24
C ASP A 129 -12.58 -2.96 -3.05
N ILE A 130 -11.62 -2.18 -2.56
CA ILE A 130 -11.25 -0.88 -3.14
C ILE A 130 -9.74 -0.74 -3.17
N CYS A 131 -9.20 -0.31 -4.30
CA CYS A 131 -7.78 0.01 -4.45
C CYS A 131 -7.59 1.51 -4.65
N PHE A 132 -6.67 2.10 -3.89
CA PHE A 132 -6.07 3.40 -4.17
C PHE A 132 -4.63 3.20 -4.61
N TYR A 133 -4.31 3.63 -5.84
CA TYR A 133 -2.96 3.65 -6.36
C TYR A 133 -2.43 5.08 -6.33
N MET A 134 -1.51 5.34 -5.39
CA MET A 134 -0.91 6.66 -5.14
C MET A 134 0.62 6.55 -4.97
N ALA A 135 1.22 5.51 -5.56
CA ALA A 135 2.65 5.19 -5.38
C ALA A 135 3.58 6.13 -6.15
N ASN A 136 3.07 6.85 -7.17
CA ASN A 136 3.88 7.60 -8.12
C ASN A 136 3.84 9.09 -7.78
N ASN A 137 4.69 9.51 -6.84
CA ASN A 137 4.70 10.89 -6.35
C ASN A 137 6.09 11.54 -6.47
N SER A 138 6.95 11.06 -7.37
CA SER A 138 8.16 11.79 -7.68
C SER A 138 7.77 13.09 -8.38
N ILE A 139 7.69 14.17 -7.61
CA ILE A 139 7.61 15.55 -8.09
C ILE A 139 9.04 16.05 -8.38
N ASP A 140 10.00 15.13 -8.49
CA ASP A 140 11.36 15.48 -8.87
C ASP A 140 11.38 15.79 -10.36
N PHE A 141 11.38 17.09 -10.66
CA PHE A 141 11.40 17.63 -12.02
C PHE A 141 12.81 17.61 -12.63
N GLU A 142 13.82 17.17 -11.88
CA GLU A 142 15.13 16.87 -12.45
C GLU A 142 15.04 15.69 -13.42
N GLU A 143 15.99 15.61 -14.37
CA GLU A 143 16.00 14.60 -15.44
C GLU A 143 16.03 13.17 -14.87
N GLN A 144 14.86 12.61 -14.58
CA GLN A 144 14.72 11.21 -14.24
C GLN A 144 15.04 10.38 -15.47
N ASN A 145 15.81 9.31 -15.27
CA ASN A 145 16.11 8.38 -16.34
C ASN A 145 14.81 7.79 -16.89
N LEU A 146 14.57 7.91 -18.20
CA LEU A 146 13.39 7.37 -18.88
C LEU A 146 13.14 5.89 -18.53
N LYS A 147 14.21 5.10 -18.36
CA LYS A 147 14.12 3.70 -17.95
C LYS A 147 13.50 3.54 -16.55
N GLU A 148 13.89 4.38 -15.60
CA GLU A 148 13.34 4.38 -14.24
C GLU A 148 11.88 4.86 -14.22
N MET A 149 11.55 5.86 -15.06
CA MET A 149 10.18 6.31 -15.23
C MET A 149 9.29 5.22 -15.83
N ILE A 150 9.75 4.49 -16.86
CA ILE A 150 9.02 3.36 -17.44
C ILE A 150 8.87 2.24 -16.40
N GLN A 151 9.93 1.93 -15.66
CA GLN A 151 9.88 0.92 -14.60
C GLN A 151 8.78 1.25 -13.58
N THR A 152 8.82 2.46 -13.02
CA THR A 152 7.92 2.87 -11.94
C THR A 152 6.49 3.10 -12.43
N ASN A 153 6.31 3.82 -13.54
CA ASN A 153 4.98 4.25 -13.99
C ASN A 153 4.24 3.20 -14.82
N VAL A 154 4.95 2.27 -15.46
CA VAL A 154 4.34 1.29 -16.37
C VAL A 154 4.51 -0.13 -15.86
N ILE A 155 5.75 -0.56 -15.59
CA ILE A 155 6.03 -1.96 -15.26
C ILE A 155 5.51 -2.33 -13.89
N ASP A 156 5.78 -1.52 -12.87
CA ASP A 156 5.32 -1.78 -11.50
C ASP A 156 3.80 -1.65 -11.39
N LEU A 157 3.20 -0.65 -12.05
CA LEU A 157 1.76 -0.54 -12.18
C LEU A 157 1.15 -1.79 -12.85
N LYS A 158 1.75 -2.32 -13.93
CA LYS A 158 1.28 -3.53 -14.60
C LYS A 158 1.30 -4.75 -13.65
N ARG A 159 2.35 -4.90 -12.83
CA ARG A 159 2.43 -5.99 -11.84
C ARG A 159 1.30 -5.89 -10.81
N ILE A 160 1.08 -4.69 -10.27
CA ILE A 160 0.00 -4.41 -9.32
C ILE A 160 -1.37 -4.65 -9.95
N LEU A 161 -1.61 -4.19 -11.17
CA LEU A 161 -2.85 -4.44 -11.90
C LEU A 161 -3.04 -5.93 -12.19
N THR A 162 -1.97 -6.69 -12.42
CA THR A 162 -2.04 -8.14 -12.59
C THR A 162 -2.54 -8.81 -11.32
N PHE A 163 -2.01 -8.45 -10.15
CA PHE A 163 -2.52 -8.91 -8.86
C PHE A 163 -4.00 -8.50 -8.66
N LEU A 164 -4.34 -7.23 -8.87
CA LEU A 164 -5.68 -6.71 -8.65
C LEU A 164 -6.74 -7.37 -9.55
N LYS A 165 -6.37 -7.79 -10.77
CA LYS A 165 -7.24 -8.60 -11.64
C LYS A 165 -7.63 -9.95 -11.04
N THR A 166 -6.83 -10.48 -10.12
CA THR A 166 -7.13 -11.72 -9.42
C THR A 166 -8.03 -11.53 -8.19
N CYS A 167 -8.29 -10.28 -7.79
CA CYS A 167 -9.10 -9.96 -6.61
C CYS A 167 -10.59 -10.07 -6.93
N THR A 168 -11.30 -10.99 -6.28
CA THR A 168 -12.68 -11.36 -6.64
C THR A 168 -13.74 -10.38 -6.14
N LYS A 169 -13.43 -9.58 -5.13
CA LYS A 169 -14.34 -8.58 -4.54
C LYS A 169 -14.08 -7.15 -4.98
N LEU A 170 -13.05 -6.92 -5.80
CA LEU A 170 -12.61 -5.58 -6.18
C LEU A 170 -13.71 -4.84 -6.97
N LYS A 171 -14.15 -3.70 -6.43
CA LYS A 171 -15.22 -2.86 -6.98
C LYS A 171 -14.72 -1.61 -7.66
N SER A 172 -13.56 -1.09 -7.24
CA SER A 172 -13.02 0.17 -7.73
C SER A 172 -11.51 0.23 -7.61
N ILE A 173 -10.86 0.82 -8.62
CA ILE A 173 -9.46 1.23 -8.60
C ILE A 173 -9.42 2.74 -8.83
N VAL A 174 -8.88 3.48 -7.86
CA VAL A 174 -8.64 4.92 -7.96
C VAL A 174 -7.16 5.15 -8.20
N TYR A 175 -6.81 5.70 -9.37
CA TYR A 175 -5.44 6.00 -9.76
C TYR A 175 -5.18 7.50 -9.63
N LEU A 176 -4.21 7.87 -8.80
CA LEU A 176 -3.73 9.25 -8.73
C LEU A 176 -2.64 9.45 -9.78
N SER A 177 -2.90 10.33 -10.75
CA SER A 177 -1.92 10.76 -11.76
C SER A 177 -1.47 12.20 -11.51
N SER A 178 -0.47 12.65 -12.27
CA SER A 178 -0.06 14.06 -12.30
C SER A 178 -0.79 14.79 -13.44
N ILE A 179 -0.87 16.12 -13.35
CA ILE A 179 -1.32 16.98 -14.46
C ILE A 179 -0.24 17.15 -15.55
N TYR A 180 0.95 16.56 -15.36
CA TYR A 180 2.09 16.65 -16.26
C TYR A 180 2.33 15.29 -16.95
N ALA A 181 1.85 15.16 -18.18
CA ALA A 181 2.15 14.01 -19.04
C ALA A 181 3.34 14.27 -19.99
N ASN A 182 4.05 15.39 -19.78
CA ASN A 182 5.01 15.90 -20.76
C ASN A 182 6.41 15.41 -20.42
N ILE A 183 7.03 14.70 -21.37
CA ILE A 183 8.48 14.52 -21.38
C ILE A 183 9.01 15.86 -21.89
N GLY A 184 9.69 16.63 -21.04
CA GLY A 184 10.35 17.87 -21.47
C GLY A 184 11.26 17.61 -22.67
N LYS A 185 11.33 18.58 -23.57
CA LYS A 185 12.22 18.56 -24.74
C LYS A 185 13.67 18.38 -24.34
#